data_AF-A0A4R5A8R0-F1
#
_entry.id   AF-A0A4R5A8R0-F1
#
_cell.length_a   1.000
_cell.length_b   1.000
_cell.length_c   1.000
_cell.angle_alpha   90.00
_cell.angle_beta   90.00
_cell.angle_gamma   90.00
#
_symmetry.space_group_name_H-M   'P 1'
#
loop_
_entity.id
_entity.type
_entity.pdbx_description
1 polymer ?
#
loop_
_entity_poly.entity_id
_entity_poly.type
_entity_poly.pdbx_seq_one_letter_code
_entity_poly.pdbx_strand_id
1 'polypeptide(L)'
;MTSPPYPHPTFKELAAIDWTSAASVLAGCTPVYEAIATNSALLNQLLNQLPADTHLATMCERYDFLDKLVLYDDTTAKVRVRLHLYRAGYFDRPHPHRWDFFAGIYRGSYVHRIFGRDTEFDEDTDPRALRPLIERIERPGSTYALDHATVHTVQAEADTISILVRGPATSDRFLILDAVEGRSFWVYGAAHETAEQRAAKQMTAAQLAATIDRVRQLTGLAADTPAATAAATRETP
;
A
#
# COMPACT_ATOMS: atom_id res chain seq x y z
N MET A 1 13.33 -24.21 5.51
CA MET A 1 11.95 -23.71 5.72
C MET A 1 11.36 -23.46 4.34
N THR A 2 10.32 -24.18 3.96
CA THR A 2 9.62 -23.98 2.67
C THR A 2 8.88 -22.65 2.72
N SER A 3 9.10 -21.77 1.73
CA SER A 3 8.30 -20.54 1.60
C SER A 3 6.82 -20.91 1.62
N PRO A 4 5.96 -20.15 2.33
CA PRO A 4 4.52 -20.39 2.29
C PRO A 4 4.03 -20.37 0.83
N PRO A 5 3.02 -21.18 0.48
CA PRO A 5 2.48 -21.18 -0.87
C PRO A 5 1.99 -19.77 -1.22
N TYR A 6 2.38 -19.29 -2.41
CA TYR A 6 1.94 -18.00 -2.93
C TYR A 6 0.40 -17.95 -3.01
N PRO A 7 -0.25 -16.83 -2.65
CA PRO A 7 -1.71 -16.69 -2.75
C PRO A 7 -2.26 -16.89 -4.16
N HIS A 8 -1.43 -16.58 -5.17
CA HIS A 8 -1.71 -16.73 -6.60
C HIS A 8 -0.37 -16.92 -7.35
N PRO A 9 -0.31 -17.66 -8.47
CA PRO A 9 0.95 -17.92 -9.18
C PRO A 9 1.77 -16.67 -9.54
N THR A 10 1.11 -15.55 -9.86
CA THR A 10 1.77 -14.28 -10.21
C THR A 10 2.61 -13.69 -9.08
N PHE A 11 2.33 -14.01 -7.81
CA PHE A 11 3.11 -13.49 -6.68
C PHE A 11 4.53 -14.08 -6.65
N LYS A 12 4.74 -15.27 -7.21
CA LYS A 12 6.08 -15.88 -7.35
C LYS A 12 7.00 -15.04 -8.22
N GLU A 13 6.44 -14.33 -9.19
CA GLU A 13 7.20 -13.56 -10.18
C GLU A 13 7.82 -12.30 -9.58
N LEU A 14 7.29 -11.82 -8.44
CA LEU A 14 7.81 -10.65 -7.73
C LEU A 14 9.29 -10.79 -7.31
N ALA A 15 9.76 -12.03 -7.08
CA ALA A 15 11.14 -12.30 -6.72
C ALA A 15 12.14 -12.11 -7.88
N ALA A 16 11.65 -12.03 -9.12
CA ALA A 16 12.49 -11.88 -10.33
C ALA A 16 12.59 -10.43 -10.82
N ILE A 17 11.93 -9.49 -10.13
CA ILE A 17 11.91 -8.07 -10.51
C ILE A 17 13.28 -7.44 -10.26
N ASP A 18 13.81 -6.75 -11.28
CA ASP A 18 14.90 -5.79 -11.10
C ASP A 18 14.34 -4.49 -10.56
N TRP A 19 14.41 -4.33 -9.24
CA TRP A 19 13.84 -3.17 -8.55
C TRP A 19 14.51 -1.86 -8.91
N THR A 20 15.72 -1.87 -9.51
CA THR A 20 16.41 -0.65 -9.95
C THR A 20 15.92 -0.12 -11.30
N SER A 21 14.99 -0.83 -11.95
CA SER A 21 14.42 -0.46 -13.24
C SER A 21 12.92 -0.24 -13.11
N ALA A 22 12.46 1.01 -13.22
CA ALA A 22 11.03 1.34 -13.19
C ALA A 22 10.23 0.56 -14.26
N ALA A 23 10.85 0.27 -15.42
CA ALA A 23 10.24 -0.56 -16.46
C ALA A 23 10.08 -2.03 -16.01
N SER A 24 11.09 -2.60 -15.34
CA SER A 24 11.00 -3.95 -14.77
C SER A 24 9.97 -4.02 -13.66
N VAL A 25 9.94 -3.03 -12.75
CA VAL A 25 8.95 -2.92 -11.67
C VAL A 25 7.54 -2.83 -12.24
N LEU A 26 7.32 -1.98 -13.24
CA LEU A 26 6.02 -1.84 -13.89
C LEU A 26 5.55 -3.16 -14.52
N ALA A 27 6.40 -3.78 -15.34
CA ALA A 27 6.08 -5.01 -16.04
C ALA A 27 5.86 -6.18 -15.06
N GLY A 28 6.72 -6.33 -14.05
CA GLY A 28 6.67 -7.46 -13.12
C GLY A 28 5.56 -7.36 -12.07
N CYS A 29 5.14 -6.16 -11.68
CA CYS A 29 4.05 -5.98 -10.70
C CYS A 29 2.65 -5.99 -11.34
N THR A 30 2.53 -5.65 -12.63
CA THR A 30 1.24 -5.58 -13.33
C THR A 30 0.43 -6.88 -13.23
N PRO A 31 0.98 -8.09 -13.44
CA PRO A 31 0.22 -9.34 -13.31
C PRO A 31 -0.35 -9.60 -11.91
N VAL A 32 0.34 -9.16 -10.85
CA VAL A 32 -0.16 -9.26 -9.47
C VAL A 32 -1.33 -8.30 -9.26
N TYR A 33 -1.19 -7.06 -9.75
CA TYR A 33 -2.27 -6.08 -9.71
C TYR A 33 -3.50 -6.55 -10.49
N GLU A 34 -3.33 -7.02 -11.72
CA GLU A 34 -4.43 -7.51 -12.56
C GLU A 34 -5.13 -8.72 -11.93
N ALA A 35 -4.38 -9.64 -11.33
CA ALA A 35 -4.95 -10.77 -10.59
C ALA A 35 -5.83 -10.28 -9.43
N ILE A 36 -5.36 -9.33 -8.61
CA ILE A 36 -6.16 -8.75 -7.52
C ILE A 36 -7.37 -7.96 -8.07
N ALA A 37 -7.17 -7.22 -9.16
CA ALA A 37 -8.18 -6.35 -9.77
C ALA A 37 -9.35 -7.13 -10.37
N THR A 38 -9.07 -8.29 -10.98
CA THR A 38 -10.06 -9.06 -11.76
C THR A 38 -10.56 -10.31 -11.05
N ASN A 39 -9.87 -10.80 -10.01
CA ASN A 39 -10.27 -11.96 -9.23
C ASN A 39 -10.77 -11.55 -7.84
N SER A 40 -12.08 -11.34 -7.73
CA SER A 40 -12.76 -10.99 -6.48
C SER A 40 -12.54 -12.03 -5.37
N ALA A 41 -12.44 -13.31 -5.73
CA ALA A 41 -12.16 -14.38 -4.76
C ALA A 41 -10.74 -14.25 -4.19
N LEU A 42 -9.75 -13.88 -4.99
CA LEU A 42 -8.38 -13.62 -4.51
C LEU A 42 -8.35 -12.44 -3.55
N LEU A 43 -8.97 -11.30 -3.91
CA LEU A 43 -9.00 -10.15 -3.00
C LEU A 43 -9.72 -10.48 -1.69
N ASN A 44 -10.87 -11.18 -1.74
CA ASN A 44 -11.58 -11.58 -0.53
C ASN A 44 -10.75 -12.56 0.31
N GLN A 45 -10.05 -13.52 -0.30
CA GLN A 45 -9.14 -14.43 0.39
C GLN A 45 -8.03 -13.66 1.14
N LEU A 46 -7.37 -12.71 0.47
CA LEU A 46 -6.30 -11.90 1.08
C LEU A 46 -6.84 -11.09 2.27
N LEU A 47 -8.01 -10.47 2.11
CA LEU A 47 -8.65 -9.71 3.19
C LEU A 47 -9.08 -10.59 4.38
N ASN A 48 -9.56 -11.80 4.11
CA ASN A 48 -9.95 -12.77 5.15
C ASN A 48 -8.78 -13.30 5.97
N GLN A 49 -7.60 -13.40 5.36
CA GLN A 49 -6.40 -13.91 6.03
C GLN A 49 -5.81 -12.87 7.00
N LEU A 50 -6.01 -11.57 6.73
CA LEU A 50 -5.40 -10.48 7.50
C LEU A 50 -5.61 -10.57 9.02
N PRO A 51 -6.83 -10.79 9.56
CA PRO A 51 -7.01 -10.83 11.01
C PRO A 51 -6.39 -12.08 11.67
N ALA A 52 -6.26 -13.17 10.92
CA ALA A 52 -5.70 -14.43 11.41
C ALA A 52 -4.16 -14.46 11.32
N ASP A 53 -3.58 -13.69 10.41
CA ASP A 53 -2.13 -13.55 10.25
C ASP A 53 -1.60 -12.39 11.10
N THR A 54 -1.10 -12.72 12.29
CA THR A 54 -0.51 -11.73 13.22
C THR A 54 0.68 -10.97 12.62
N HIS A 55 1.46 -11.59 11.72
CA HIS A 55 2.57 -10.90 11.05
C HIS A 55 2.03 -9.80 10.13
N LEU A 56 1.06 -10.11 9.28
CA LEU A 56 0.46 -9.12 8.38
C LEU A 56 -0.35 -8.05 9.12
N ALA A 57 -1.15 -8.47 10.11
CA ALA A 57 -1.99 -7.56 10.90
C ALA A 57 -1.17 -6.47 11.60
N THR A 58 -0.01 -6.82 12.17
CA THR A 58 0.85 -5.85 12.87
C THR A 58 1.48 -4.80 11.94
N MET A 59 1.52 -5.07 10.63
CA MET A 59 2.03 -4.13 9.63
C MET A 59 0.94 -3.24 9.01
N CYS A 60 -0.33 -3.47 9.36
CA CYS A 60 -1.46 -2.65 8.94
C CYS A 60 -1.51 -1.36 9.77
N GLU A 61 -1.62 -0.23 9.08
CA GLU A 61 -1.46 1.10 9.68
C GLU A 61 -2.61 2.02 9.31
N ARG A 62 -3.02 2.87 10.25
CA ARG A 62 -3.96 3.97 10.04
C ARG A 62 -3.24 5.30 10.17
N TYR A 63 -3.33 6.10 9.12
CA TYR A 63 -2.94 7.50 9.07
C TYR A 63 -4.20 8.37 9.02
N ASP A 64 -4.01 9.68 9.19
CA ASP A 64 -5.04 10.71 9.07
C ASP A 64 -5.75 10.70 7.69
N PHE A 65 -5.00 10.47 6.60
CA PHE A 65 -5.52 10.48 5.23
C PHE A 65 -5.66 9.09 4.58
N LEU A 66 -5.13 8.03 5.20
CA LEU A 66 -4.99 6.72 4.54
C LEU A 66 -5.03 5.56 5.55
N ASP A 67 -5.78 4.52 5.20
CA ASP A 67 -5.70 3.20 5.81
C ASP A 67 -4.85 2.26 4.94
N LYS A 68 -3.83 1.61 5.52
CA LYS A 68 -2.87 0.73 4.83
C LYS A 68 -3.03 -0.71 5.31
N LEU A 69 -3.50 -1.59 4.43
CA LEU A 69 -3.57 -3.03 4.67
C LEU A 69 -2.41 -3.74 3.98
N VAL A 70 -1.71 -4.64 4.67
CA VAL A 70 -0.60 -5.41 4.09
C VAL A 70 -1.09 -6.79 3.65
N LEU A 71 -1.39 -6.95 2.36
CA LEU A 71 -2.01 -8.17 1.84
C LEU A 71 -1.03 -9.34 1.71
N TYR A 72 0.26 -9.04 1.52
CA TYR A 72 1.30 -10.05 1.34
C TYR A 72 2.67 -9.46 1.66
N ASP A 73 3.55 -10.27 2.27
CA ASP A 73 4.92 -9.91 2.61
C ASP A 73 5.84 -11.11 2.31
N ASP A 74 6.75 -10.94 1.34
CA ASP A 74 7.85 -11.87 1.10
C ASP A 74 9.09 -11.31 1.79
N THR A 75 9.44 -11.89 2.94
CA THR A 75 10.60 -11.48 3.73
C THR A 75 11.94 -11.82 3.05
N THR A 76 11.96 -12.83 2.17
CA THR A 76 13.17 -13.27 1.47
C THR A 76 13.49 -12.32 0.32
N ALA A 77 12.50 -12.07 -0.54
CA ALA A 77 12.62 -11.08 -1.62
C ALA A 77 12.53 -9.63 -1.11
N LYS A 78 12.13 -9.43 0.14
CA LYS A 78 11.84 -8.13 0.78
C LYS A 78 10.77 -7.32 0.06
N VAL A 79 9.81 -8.00 -0.57
CA VAL A 79 8.69 -7.41 -1.33
C VAL A 79 7.43 -7.38 -0.48
N ARG A 80 6.60 -6.36 -0.64
CA ARG A 80 5.30 -6.28 0.03
C ARG A 80 4.21 -5.76 -0.89
N VAL A 81 3.05 -6.43 -0.86
CA VAL A 81 1.83 -5.97 -1.52
C VAL A 81 0.91 -5.34 -0.47
N ARG A 82 0.39 -4.16 -0.78
CA ARG A 82 -0.45 -3.37 0.12
C ARG A 82 -1.71 -2.92 -0.61
N LEU A 83 -2.79 -2.80 0.14
CA LEU A 83 -3.97 -2.06 -0.27
C LEU A 83 -4.01 -0.76 0.52
N HIS A 84 -4.18 0.33 -0.19
CA HIS A 84 -4.33 1.68 0.35
C HIS A 84 -5.78 2.10 0.17
N LEU A 85 -6.48 2.43 1.27
CA LEU A 85 -7.82 3.00 1.28
C LEU A 85 -7.75 4.47 1.72
N TYR A 86 -7.87 5.38 0.76
CA TYR A 86 -7.80 6.81 1.02
C TYR A 86 -9.07 7.32 1.68
N ARG A 87 -8.90 8.13 2.72
CA ARG A 87 -9.97 8.74 3.49
C ARG A 87 -10.22 10.16 2.99
N ALA A 88 -11.38 10.72 3.34
CA ALA A 88 -11.58 12.15 3.16
C ALA A 88 -10.55 12.91 4.00
N GLY A 89 -9.79 13.79 3.37
CA GLY A 89 -8.72 14.54 4.01
C GLY A 89 -7.78 15.14 2.98
N TYR A 90 -7.03 16.16 3.39
CA TYR A 90 -5.99 16.75 2.55
C TYR A 90 -4.69 15.99 2.76
N PHE A 91 -4.10 15.53 1.67
CA PHE A 91 -2.74 15.03 1.66
C PHE A 91 -2.01 15.61 0.45
N ASP A 92 -1.28 16.69 0.69
CA ASP A 92 -0.39 17.29 -0.31
C ASP A 92 0.96 17.53 0.34
N ARG A 93 1.65 16.42 0.55
CA ARG A 93 2.96 16.38 1.18
C ARG A 93 3.90 15.74 0.17
N PRO A 94 4.46 16.49 -0.80
CA PRO A 94 5.44 15.93 -1.72
C PRO A 94 6.58 15.24 -0.97
N HIS A 95 6.86 13.99 -1.34
CA HIS A 95 7.91 13.19 -0.73
C HIS A 95 8.44 12.14 -1.72
N PRO A 96 9.72 11.73 -1.58
CA PRO A 96 10.23 10.50 -2.17
C PRO A 96 9.89 9.29 -1.30
N HIS A 97 10.17 8.09 -1.79
CA HIS A 97 10.00 6.85 -1.03
C HIS A 97 11.35 6.25 -0.63
N ARG A 98 11.33 5.36 0.36
CA ARG A 98 12.50 4.54 0.72
C ARG A 98 12.69 3.34 -0.21
N TRP A 99 11.85 3.16 -1.20
CA TRP A 99 11.78 1.95 -2.03
C TRP A 99 11.22 2.30 -3.40
N ASP A 100 11.68 1.57 -4.41
CA ASP A 100 11.04 1.58 -5.72
C ASP A 100 9.70 0.85 -5.60
N PHE A 101 8.71 1.31 -6.36
CA PHE A 101 7.38 0.69 -6.32
C PHE A 101 6.59 0.77 -7.58
N PHE A 102 5.59 -0.09 -7.59
CA PHE A 102 4.43 -0.06 -8.44
C PHE A 102 3.20 0.40 -7.67
N ALA A 103 2.32 1.16 -8.30
CA ALA A 103 0.96 1.36 -7.84
C ALA A 103 -0.05 1.23 -8.99
N GLY A 104 -1.19 0.62 -8.69
CA GLY A 104 -2.33 0.50 -9.58
C GLY A 104 -3.61 0.99 -8.91
N ILE A 105 -4.42 1.78 -9.62
CA ILE A 105 -5.68 2.29 -9.09
C ILE A 105 -6.76 1.24 -9.28
N TYR A 106 -7.26 0.68 -8.18
CA TYR A 106 -8.34 -0.30 -8.22
C TYR A 106 -9.71 0.37 -8.31
N ARG A 107 -9.94 1.44 -7.54
CA ARG A 107 -11.22 2.17 -7.47
C ARG A 107 -10.98 3.64 -7.17
N GLY A 108 -11.86 4.51 -7.65
CA GLY A 108 -11.81 5.95 -7.37
C GLY A 108 -10.76 6.63 -8.25
N SER A 109 -10.24 7.76 -7.81
CA SER A 109 -9.23 8.49 -8.56
C SER A 109 -8.37 9.37 -7.65
N TYR A 110 -7.17 9.70 -8.13
CA TYR A 110 -6.39 10.76 -7.51
C TYR A 110 -5.66 11.61 -8.54
N VAL A 111 -5.36 12.84 -8.13
CA VAL A 111 -4.42 13.70 -8.84
C VAL A 111 -3.00 13.34 -8.38
N HIS A 112 -2.17 12.87 -9.31
CA HIS A 112 -0.77 12.54 -9.08
C HIS A 112 0.10 13.66 -9.61
N ARG A 113 0.96 14.21 -8.75
CA ARG A 113 1.94 15.24 -9.14
C ARG A 113 3.35 14.74 -8.92
N ILE A 114 4.24 15.01 -9.87
CA ILE A 114 5.68 14.75 -9.79
C ILE A 114 6.40 16.08 -9.83
N PHE A 115 7.34 16.29 -8.91
CA PHE A 115 8.03 17.57 -8.71
C PHE A 115 9.50 17.55 -9.14
N GLY A 116 10.14 16.38 -9.18
CA GLY A 116 11.55 16.23 -9.51
C GLY A 116 12.17 15.05 -8.76
N ARG A 117 13.51 15.07 -8.63
CA ARG A 117 14.28 14.12 -7.82
C ARG A 117 14.52 14.66 -6.42
N ASP A 118 14.68 13.76 -5.47
CA ASP A 118 14.96 14.06 -4.05
C ASP A 118 16.21 14.93 -3.85
N THR A 119 17.23 14.78 -4.69
CA THR A 119 18.46 15.60 -4.67
C THR A 119 18.24 17.08 -4.98
N GLU A 120 17.06 17.46 -5.47
CA GLU A 120 16.70 18.84 -5.78
C GLU A 120 16.00 19.55 -4.61
N PHE A 121 15.75 18.83 -3.51
CA PHE A 121 15.02 19.34 -2.35
C PHE A 121 15.73 19.02 -1.04
N ASP A 122 15.62 19.92 -0.08
CA ASP A 122 16.24 19.84 1.25
C ASP A 122 15.34 20.49 2.32
N GLU A 123 15.83 20.53 3.55
CA GLU A 123 15.08 21.09 4.69
C GLU A 123 14.79 22.60 4.56
N ASP A 124 15.56 23.32 3.72
CA ASP A 124 15.41 24.75 3.47
C ASP A 124 14.47 25.05 2.30
N THR A 125 14.05 24.02 1.56
CA THR A 125 13.08 24.13 0.46
C THR A 125 11.73 24.64 0.98
N ASP A 126 11.21 25.74 0.42
CA ASP A 126 9.84 26.20 0.71
C ASP A 126 8.81 25.32 -0.04
N PRO A 127 8.04 24.48 0.68
CA PRO A 127 7.09 23.57 0.05
C PRO A 127 5.97 24.29 -0.71
N ARG A 128 5.71 25.57 -0.42
CA ARG A 128 4.69 26.40 -1.13
C ARG A 128 5.17 26.90 -2.49
N ALA A 129 6.48 26.89 -2.72
CA ALA A 129 7.09 27.30 -3.98
C ALA A 129 7.13 26.17 -5.01
N LEU A 130 6.87 24.93 -4.60
CA LEU A 130 6.90 23.76 -5.47
C LEU A 130 5.94 23.90 -6.66
N ARG A 131 6.40 23.44 -7.83
CA ARG A 131 5.59 23.39 -9.06
C ARG A 131 5.68 21.98 -9.65
N PRO A 132 4.54 21.33 -9.93
CA PRO A 132 4.58 20.00 -10.52
C PRO A 132 5.13 20.07 -11.95
N LEU A 133 6.09 19.20 -12.26
CA LEU A 133 6.60 18.97 -13.62
C LEU A 133 5.61 18.15 -14.45
N ILE A 134 4.93 17.22 -13.78
CA ILE A 134 3.89 16.36 -14.37
C ILE A 134 2.71 16.35 -13.41
N GLU A 135 1.50 16.54 -13.94
CA GLU A 135 0.24 16.34 -13.24
C GLU A 135 -0.65 15.41 -14.06
N ARG A 136 -1.21 14.39 -13.40
CA ARG A 136 -2.05 13.37 -14.04
C ARG A 136 -3.25 13.05 -13.15
N ILE A 137 -4.36 12.69 -13.78
CA ILE A 137 -5.50 12.10 -13.07
C ILE A 137 -5.44 10.60 -13.29
N GLU A 138 -5.10 9.86 -12.23
CA GLU A 138 -5.06 8.41 -12.26
C GLU A 138 -6.43 7.83 -11.90
N ARG A 139 -6.91 6.88 -12.70
CA ARG A 139 -8.27 6.31 -12.65
C ARG A 139 -8.19 4.78 -12.58
N PRO A 140 -9.30 4.06 -12.31
CA PRO A 140 -9.26 2.61 -12.22
C PRO A 140 -8.63 1.98 -13.47
N GLY A 141 -7.65 1.09 -13.27
CA GLY A 141 -6.85 0.50 -14.34
C GLY A 141 -5.56 1.25 -14.68
N SER A 142 -5.39 2.51 -14.26
CA SER A 142 -4.10 3.20 -14.31
C SER A 142 -3.07 2.46 -13.47
N THR A 143 -1.87 2.30 -14.02
CA THR A 143 -0.71 1.75 -13.32
C THR A 143 0.53 2.59 -13.61
N TYR A 144 1.44 2.65 -12.64
CA TYR A 144 2.73 3.30 -12.81
C TYR A 144 3.75 2.69 -11.84
N ALA A 145 5.02 2.92 -12.14
CA ALA A 145 6.12 2.64 -11.24
C ALA A 145 6.94 3.90 -11.02
N LEU A 146 7.44 4.11 -9.80
CA LEU A 146 8.34 5.21 -9.47
C LEU A 146 9.66 4.69 -8.90
N ASP A 147 10.74 5.33 -9.34
CA ASP A 147 12.04 5.31 -8.69
C ASP A 147 11.91 5.98 -7.32
N HIS A 148 12.53 5.39 -6.30
CA HIS A 148 12.46 5.82 -4.91
C HIS A 148 12.84 7.29 -4.70
N ALA A 149 13.75 7.82 -5.52
CA ALA A 149 14.18 9.21 -5.51
C ALA A 149 13.15 10.19 -6.11
N THR A 150 12.05 9.73 -6.69
CA THR A 150 11.04 10.62 -7.29
C THR A 150 10.21 11.30 -6.21
N VAL A 151 10.26 12.63 -6.16
CA VAL A 151 9.39 13.41 -5.26
C VAL A 151 8.02 13.56 -5.90
N HIS A 152 7.01 13.01 -5.24
CA HIS A 152 5.64 13.02 -5.73
C HIS A 152 4.63 13.22 -4.58
N THR A 153 3.41 13.55 -4.95
CA THR A 153 2.26 13.54 -4.04
C THR A 153 1.05 12.96 -4.77
N VAL A 154 0.08 12.49 -3.99
CA VAL A 154 -1.22 12.04 -4.50
C VAL A 154 -2.32 12.68 -3.68
N GLN A 155 -3.26 13.32 -4.36
CA GLN A 155 -4.46 13.88 -3.75
C GLN A 155 -5.66 13.04 -4.20
N ALA A 156 -6.11 12.15 -3.32
CA ALA A 156 -7.15 11.19 -3.63
C ALA A 156 -8.55 11.68 -3.26
N GLU A 157 -9.53 11.29 -4.09
CA GLU A 157 -10.92 11.30 -3.67
C GLU A 157 -11.12 10.32 -2.51
N ALA A 158 -12.05 10.64 -1.61
CA ALA A 158 -12.42 9.74 -0.53
C ALA A 158 -12.86 8.37 -1.09
N ASP A 159 -12.52 7.29 -0.38
CA ASP A 159 -12.80 5.91 -0.78
C ASP A 159 -12.11 5.44 -2.07
N THR A 160 -11.05 6.15 -2.48
CA THR A 160 -10.12 5.65 -3.50
C THR A 160 -9.34 4.46 -2.95
N ILE A 161 -9.17 3.43 -3.77
CA ILE A 161 -8.40 2.22 -3.45
C ILE A 161 -7.28 2.08 -4.46
N SER A 162 -6.04 1.99 -3.98
CA SER A 162 -4.89 1.59 -4.80
C SER A 162 -4.22 0.34 -4.25
N ILE A 163 -3.71 -0.49 -5.15
CA ILE A 163 -2.81 -1.59 -4.79
C ILE A 163 -1.39 -1.12 -5.03
N LEU A 164 -0.54 -1.26 -4.01
CA LEU A 164 0.85 -0.85 -4.05
C LEU A 164 1.76 -2.07 -3.85
N VAL A 165 2.77 -2.21 -4.69
CA VAL A 165 3.81 -3.23 -4.53
C VAL A 165 5.14 -2.53 -4.36
N ARG A 166 5.79 -2.73 -3.21
CA ARG A 166 7.08 -2.11 -2.90
C ARG A 166 8.20 -3.15 -2.84
N GLY A 167 9.38 -2.75 -3.28
CA GLY A 167 10.61 -3.53 -3.23
C GLY A 167 11.41 -3.40 -1.93
N PRO A 168 12.68 -3.85 -1.95
CA PRO A 168 13.63 -3.61 -0.88
C PRO A 168 13.82 -2.11 -0.58
N ALA A 169 14.15 -1.77 0.67
CA ALA A 169 14.46 -0.39 1.02
C ALA A 169 15.84 0.01 0.49
N THR A 170 15.94 1.19 -0.13
CA THR A 170 17.16 1.80 -0.69
C THR A 170 17.74 2.88 0.21
N SER A 171 16.93 3.46 1.10
CA SER A 171 17.34 4.48 2.07
C SER A 171 16.72 4.25 3.45
N ASP A 172 17.22 4.95 4.48
CA ASP A 172 16.69 4.90 5.85
C ASP A 172 15.65 5.98 6.17
N ARG A 173 15.60 7.03 5.36
CA ARG A 173 14.73 8.17 5.56
C ARG A 173 14.34 8.80 4.23
N PHE A 174 13.32 9.65 4.27
CA PHE A 174 12.87 10.49 3.17
C PHE A 174 12.42 11.84 3.71
N LEU A 175 12.46 12.87 2.87
CA LEU A 175 12.05 14.22 3.24
C LEU A 175 10.58 14.42 2.88
N ILE A 176 9.78 14.90 3.83
CA ILE A 176 8.43 15.40 3.57
C ILE A 176 8.49 16.91 3.41
N LEU A 177 7.87 17.42 2.36
CA LEU A 177 7.68 18.85 2.08
C LEU A 177 6.21 19.19 2.40
N ASP A 178 5.90 19.81 3.54
CA ASP A 178 4.51 20.11 3.97
C ASP A 178 4.13 21.55 3.64
N ALA A 179 3.36 21.75 2.57
CA ALA A 179 2.95 23.07 2.10
C ALA A 179 1.99 23.79 3.06
N VAL A 180 1.20 23.05 3.85
CA VAL A 180 0.23 23.61 4.80
C VAL A 180 0.95 24.15 6.02
N GLU A 181 1.89 23.38 6.55
CA GLU A 181 2.69 23.79 7.71
C GLU A 181 3.87 24.69 7.31
N GLY A 182 4.19 24.77 6.01
CA GLY A 182 5.28 25.58 5.47
C GLY A 182 6.66 25.11 5.92
N ARG A 183 6.81 23.80 6.20
CA ARG A 183 8.05 23.20 6.70
C ARG A 183 8.38 21.89 6.00
N SER A 184 9.66 21.54 6.06
CA SER A 184 10.21 20.30 5.53
C SER A 184 10.84 19.50 6.67
N PHE A 185 10.65 18.17 6.70
CA PHE A 185 11.17 17.33 7.78
C PHE A 185 11.46 15.89 7.36
N TRP A 186 12.48 15.30 7.96
CA TRP A 186 12.86 13.91 7.70
C TRP A 186 11.94 12.93 8.42
N VAL A 187 11.47 11.92 7.68
CA VAL A 187 10.78 10.76 8.22
C VAL A 187 11.67 9.53 8.06
N TYR A 188 11.88 8.83 9.18
CA TYR A 188 12.62 7.57 9.21
C TYR A 188 11.64 6.41 9.12
N GLY A 189 12.09 5.30 8.51
CA GLY A 189 11.25 4.11 8.43
C GLY A 189 11.32 3.24 9.68
N ALA A 190 10.56 2.15 9.66
CA ALA A 190 10.16 1.37 10.83
C ALA A 190 11.30 0.86 11.75
N ALA A 191 12.52 0.71 11.22
CA ALA A 191 13.69 0.30 11.99
C ALA A 191 14.15 1.35 13.02
N HIS A 192 13.80 2.63 12.82
CA HIS A 192 14.16 3.74 13.70
C HIS A 192 12.97 4.27 14.52
N GLU A 193 11.78 3.69 14.34
CA GLU A 193 10.59 4.10 15.07
C GLU A 193 10.64 3.59 16.52
N THR A 194 10.28 4.47 17.46
CA THR A 194 10.02 4.06 18.84
C THR A 194 8.80 3.13 18.89
N ALA A 195 8.70 2.35 19.98
CA ALA A 195 7.53 1.50 20.20
C ALA A 195 6.23 2.31 20.22
N GLU A 196 6.26 3.52 20.77
CA GLU A 196 5.12 4.44 20.81
C GLU A 196 4.73 4.94 19.42
N GLN A 197 5.69 5.37 18.60
CA GLN A 197 5.43 5.78 17.22
C GLN A 197 4.81 4.66 16.39
N ARG A 198 5.30 3.43 16.56
CA ARG A 198 4.73 2.25 15.90
C ARG A 198 3.31 1.96 16.38
N ALA A 199 3.09 1.97 17.69
CA ALA A 199 1.78 1.72 18.29
C ALA A 199 0.74 2.78 17.88
N ALA A 200 1.15 4.04 17.73
CA ALA A 200 0.25 5.16 17.39
C ALA A 200 -0.40 5.02 16.01
N LYS A 201 0.29 4.38 15.06
CA LYS A 201 -0.22 4.15 13.70
C LYS A 201 -0.71 2.73 13.46
N GLN A 202 -0.33 1.76 14.27
CA GLN A 202 -0.76 0.37 14.08
C GLN A 202 -2.28 0.27 14.29
N MET A 203 -2.96 -0.42 13.36
CA MET A 203 -4.40 -0.64 13.51
C MET A 203 -4.70 -1.57 14.70
N THR A 204 -5.69 -1.19 15.49
CA THR A 204 -6.36 -2.13 16.41
C THR A 204 -7.16 -3.17 15.61
N ALA A 205 -7.50 -4.31 16.22
CA ALA A 205 -8.31 -5.34 15.58
C ALA A 205 -9.67 -4.81 15.07
N ALA A 206 -10.32 -3.92 15.83
CA ALA A 206 -11.58 -3.30 15.43
C ALA A 206 -11.41 -2.36 14.22
N GLN A 207 -10.31 -1.59 14.17
CA GLN A 207 -10.01 -0.73 13.03
C GLN A 207 -9.68 -1.54 11.78
N LEU A 208 -8.93 -2.65 11.93
CA LEU A 208 -8.63 -3.57 10.84
C LEU A 208 -9.91 -4.19 10.26
N ALA A 209 -10.77 -4.75 11.12
CA ALA A 209 -12.06 -5.32 10.72
C ALA A 209 -12.94 -4.29 9.98
N ALA A 210 -13.10 -3.10 10.56
CA ALA A 210 -13.88 -2.03 9.93
C ALA A 210 -13.31 -1.58 8.57
N THR A 211 -11.98 -1.57 8.42
CA THR A 211 -11.33 -1.23 7.15
C THR A 211 -11.59 -2.33 6.11
N ILE A 212 -11.47 -3.60 6.48
CA ILE A 212 -11.78 -4.74 5.61
C ILE A 212 -13.24 -4.68 5.15
N ASP A 213 -14.18 -4.45 6.07
CA ASP A 213 -15.60 -4.34 5.74
C ASP A 213 -15.89 -3.16 4.81
N ARG A 214 -15.22 -2.02 5.03
CA ARG A 214 -15.31 -0.87 4.13
C ARG A 214 -14.79 -1.20 2.74
N VAL A 215 -13.64 -1.87 2.63
CA VAL A 215 -13.11 -2.32 1.34
C VAL A 215 -14.13 -3.22 0.65
N ARG A 216 -14.68 -4.22 1.33
CA ARG A 216 -15.71 -5.11 0.76
C ARG A 216 -16.93 -4.38 0.23
N GLN A 217 -17.45 -3.44 1.02
CA GLN A 217 -18.59 -2.62 0.61
C GLN A 217 -18.29 -1.83 -0.66
N LEU A 218 -17.10 -1.25 -0.76
CA LEU A 218 -16.68 -0.42 -1.90
C LEU A 218 -16.40 -1.24 -3.16
N THR A 219 -16.02 -2.50 -3.01
CA THR A 219 -15.65 -3.41 -4.11
C THR A 219 -16.76 -4.41 -4.47
N GLY A 220 -17.89 -4.40 -3.76
CA GLY A 220 -18.99 -5.33 -3.98
C GLY A 220 -18.69 -6.77 -3.57
N LEU A 221 -17.65 -6.99 -2.77
CA LEU A 221 -17.36 -8.32 -2.21
C LEU A 221 -18.40 -8.65 -1.14
N ALA A 222 -18.96 -9.86 -1.20
CA ALA A 222 -19.81 -10.35 -0.12
C ALA A 222 -19.00 -10.45 1.18
N ALA A 223 -19.60 -10.07 2.31
CA ALA A 223 -19.06 -10.46 3.60
C ALA A 223 -19.12 -12.00 3.68
N ASP A 224 -18.02 -12.63 4.07
CA ASP A 224 -18.04 -14.08 4.32
C ASP A 224 -19.09 -14.35 5.40
N THR A 225 -20.11 -15.12 5.03
CA THR A 225 -20.91 -15.83 6.01
C THR A 225 -19.97 -16.88 6.64
N PRO A 226 -19.81 -16.93 7.96
CA PRO A 226 -18.99 -17.98 8.57
C PRO A 226 -19.47 -19.33 8.06
N ALA A 227 -18.57 -20.14 7.52
CA ALA A 227 -18.88 -21.50 7.14
C ALA A 227 -19.55 -22.17 8.35
N ALA A 228 -20.82 -22.55 8.20
CA ALA A 228 -21.55 -23.28 9.23
C ALA A 228 -20.70 -24.49 9.63
N THR A 229 -20.23 -24.50 10.87
CA THR A 229 -19.56 -25.66 11.46
C THR A 229 -20.48 -26.86 11.29
N ALA A 230 -20.12 -27.77 10.39
CA ALA A 230 -20.76 -29.06 10.26
C ALA A 230 -20.48 -29.86 11.54
N ALA A 231 -21.33 -29.69 12.55
CA ALA A 231 -21.42 -30.60 13.67
C ALA A 231 -22.03 -31.90 13.14
N ALA A 232 -21.18 -32.81 12.67
CA ALA A 232 -21.56 -34.20 12.48
C ALA A 232 -21.68 -34.85 13.86
N THR A 233 -22.88 -34.80 14.44
CA THR A 233 -23.28 -35.73 15.49
C THR A 233 -23.21 -37.14 14.92
N ARG A 234 -22.20 -37.90 15.35
CA ARG A 234 -22.19 -39.35 15.23
C ARG A 234 -23.22 -39.91 16.19
N GLU A 235 -24.37 -40.32 15.67
CA GLU A 235 -25.15 -41.37 16.32
C GLU A 235 -24.49 -42.71 15.99
N THR A 236 -24.19 -43.47 17.04
CA THR A 236 -23.74 -44.87 16.95
C THR A 236 -24.89 -45.71 17.53
N PRO A 237 -25.10 -46.95 17.04
CA PRO A 237 -26.32 -47.73 17.27
C PRO A 237 -26.53 -48.19 18.71
#